data_AF-A0AAE1TQC8-F1
#
_entry.id   AF-A0AAE1TQC8-F1
#
_cell.length_a   1.000
_cell.length_b   1.000
_cell.length_c   1.000
_cell.angle_alpha   90.00
_cell.angle_beta   90.00
_cell.angle_gamma   90.00
#
_symmetry.space_group_name_H-M   'P 1'
#
loop_
_entity.id
_entity.type
_entity.pdbx_description
1 polymer ?
#
loop_
_entity_poly.entity_id
_entity_poly.type
_entity_poly.pdbx_seq_one_letter_code
_entity_poly.pdbx_strand_id
1 'polypeptide(L)'
;MFAIHSLGFKEEDIIIFGWSIGGYTSTWAAMNYPKIAGLILDASFDDILPLAKYAMPDFLSPSVTLAIKRYFNLRPGAQLVKYHGPVTIVRRTQDDKVTTDQLKLSCNRGNNLLLMLLQSRYPKLFTTISTRVLQHMLAQEPVFIKSIMKEYHVDDNQCSCILDAYITHNGISYPMTIGENMNIHEKTQLLLYLSSKYLLNLNNGHNFQLPHELFRQPWNPLFDK
;
A
#
# COMPACT_ATOMS: atom_id res chain seq x y z
N MET A 1 -9.58 -17.17 14.02
CA MET A 1 -8.21 -17.41 13.50
C MET A 1 -7.52 -18.53 14.30
N PHE A 2 -6.89 -19.52 13.66
CA PHE A 2 -6.27 -20.68 14.35
C PHE A 2 -5.23 -20.25 15.41
N ALA A 3 -4.37 -19.29 15.09
CA ALA A 3 -3.36 -18.77 16.03
C ALA A 3 -3.96 -18.23 17.34
N ILE A 4 -5.14 -17.62 17.29
CA ILE A 4 -5.82 -17.10 18.48
C ILE A 4 -6.52 -18.24 19.24
N HIS A 5 -7.39 -19.00 18.56
CA HIS A 5 -8.28 -19.95 19.26
C HIS A 5 -7.62 -21.28 19.62
N SER A 6 -6.58 -21.68 18.89
CA SER A 6 -5.93 -22.98 19.07
C SER A 6 -4.53 -22.88 19.66
N LEU A 7 -3.79 -21.80 19.34
CA LEU A 7 -2.43 -21.59 19.86
C LEU A 7 -2.37 -20.56 21.01
N GLY A 8 -3.44 -19.82 21.27
CA GLY A 8 -3.53 -18.88 22.40
C GLY A 8 -2.74 -17.58 22.24
N PHE A 9 -2.27 -17.26 21.03
CA PHE A 9 -1.62 -15.97 20.79
C PHE A 9 -2.62 -14.82 20.92
N LYS A 10 -2.17 -13.70 21.50
CA LYS A 10 -2.93 -12.46 21.43
C LYS A 10 -2.86 -11.91 20.02
N GLU A 11 -3.89 -11.18 19.63
CA GLU A 11 -3.96 -10.55 18.31
C GLU A 11 -2.76 -9.62 18.07
N GLU A 12 -2.41 -8.82 19.08
CA GLU A 12 -1.27 -7.88 19.08
C GLU A 12 0.11 -8.52 18.93
N ASP A 13 0.23 -9.84 19.06
CA ASP A 13 1.47 -10.60 18.88
C ASP A 13 1.59 -11.18 17.46
N ILE A 14 0.63 -10.89 16.57
CA ILE A 14 0.51 -11.57 15.27
C ILE A 14 0.78 -10.60 14.12
N ILE A 15 1.72 -10.97 13.26
CA ILE A 15 1.90 -10.36 11.93
C ILE A 15 1.25 -11.26 10.89
N ILE A 16 0.42 -10.67 10.03
CA ILE A 16 -0.17 -11.38 8.90
C ILE A 16 0.62 -11.06 7.64
N PHE A 17 1.10 -12.10 6.98
CA PHE A 17 1.76 -12.02 5.67
C PHE A 17 0.80 -12.50 4.59
N GLY A 18 0.71 -11.76 3.49
CA GLY A 18 -0.05 -12.14 2.30
C GLY A 18 0.78 -11.94 1.04
N TRP A 19 0.90 -12.98 0.23
CA TRP A 19 1.61 -12.92 -1.04
C TRP A 19 0.63 -13.10 -2.20
N SER A 20 0.70 -12.22 -3.20
CA SER A 20 -0.12 -12.33 -4.41
C SER A 20 -1.62 -12.39 -4.08
N ILE A 21 -2.34 -13.39 -4.56
CA ILE A 21 -3.75 -13.64 -4.23
C ILE A 21 -4.00 -13.79 -2.73
N GLY A 22 -3.00 -14.22 -1.95
CA GLY A 22 -3.07 -14.28 -0.49
C GLY A 22 -3.29 -12.90 0.16
N GLY A 23 -2.97 -11.81 -0.56
CA GLY A 23 -3.31 -10.46 -0.12
C GLY A 23 -4.80 -10.25 0.12
N TYR A 24 -5.69 -10.94 -0.61
CA TYR A 24 -7.14 -10.89 -0.36
C TYR A 24 -7.52 -11.45 1.01
N THR A 25 -7.04 -12.65 1.34
CA THR A 25 -7.32 -13.26 2.64
C THR A 25 -6.64 -12.52 3.78
N SER A 26 -5.43 -12.00 3.57
CA SER A 26 -4.67 -11.27 4.59
C SER A 26 -5.28 -9.90 4.89
N THR A 27 -5.75 -9.16 3.88
CA THR A 27 -6.49 -7.90 4.09
C THR A 27 -7.87 -8.15 4.69
N TRP A 28 -8.56 -9.24 4.31
CA TRP A 28 -9.79 -9.66 4.98
C TRP A 28 -9.55 -9.95 6.48
N ALA A 29 -8.48 -10.67 6.81
CA ALA A 29 -8.15 -10.95 8.20
C ALA A 29 -7.84 -9.65 8.96
N ALA A 30 -7.00 -8.77 8.40
CA ALA A 30 -6.65 -7.50 9.03
C ALA A 30 -7.86 -6.59 9.31
N MET A 31 -8.84 -6.52 8.40
CA MET A 31 -10.05 -5.71 8.66
C MET A 31 -10.99 -6.29 9.72
N ASN A 32 -10.92 -7.60 10.00
CA ASN A 32 -11.74 -8.28 11.02
C ASN A 32 -11.00 -8.48 12.36
N TYR A 33 -9.67 -8.43 12.31
CA TYR A 33 -8.75 -8.51 13.44
C TYR A 33 -7.86 -7.24 13.41
N PRO A 34 -8.41 -6.08 13.81
CA PRO A 34 -7.75 -4.79 13.65
C PRO A 34 -6.60 -4.52 14.64
N LYS A 35 -6.42 -5.36 15.67
CA LYS A 35 -5.37 -5.23 16.69
C LYS A 35 -4.11 -6.03 16.35
N ILE A 36 -4.04 -6.66 15.17
CA ILE A 36 -2.83 -7.38 14.76
C ILE A 36 -1.60 -6.46 14.80
N ALA A 37 -0.44 -7.04 15.10
CA ALA A 37 0.83 -6.30 15.17
C ALA A 37 1.19 -5.62 13.84
N GLY A 38 0.76 -6.22 12.73
CA GLY A 38 0.87 -5.62 11.41
C GLY A 38 0.48 -6.53 10.26
N LEU A 39 0.37 -5.92 9.08
CA LEU A 39 0.06 -6.57 7.82
C LEU A 39 1.19 -6.35 6.81
N ILE A 40 1.70 -7.41 6.21
CA ILE A 40 2.68 -7.36 5.12
C ILE A 40 2.03 -7.92 3.85
N LEU A 41 1.98 -7.09 2.80
CA LEU A 41 1.43 -7.45 1.49
C LEU A 41 2.54 -7.48 0.46
N ASP A 42 2.97 -8.67 0.06
CA ASP A 42 4.02 -8.87 -0.94
C ASP A 42 3.41 -9.24 -2.29
N ALA A 43 3.87 -8.56 -3.35
CA ALA A 43 3.46 -8.80 -4.73
C ALA A 43 1.93 -8.89 -4.90
N SER A 44 1.19 -8.07 -4.15
CA SER A 44 -0.28 -8.07 -4.11
C SER A 44 -0.87 -7.00 -5.04
N PHE A 45 -2.19 -6.91 -5.09
CA PHE A 45 -2.95 -6.04 -5.98
C PHE A 45 -4.15 -5.41 -5.27
N ASP A 46 -4.70 -4.33 -5.84
CA ASP A 46 -5.88 -3.63 -5.31
C ASP A 46 -7.20 -4.28 -5.70
N ASP A 47 -7.30 -4.75 -6.95
CA ASP A 47 -8.50 -5.34 -7.54
C ASP A 47 -8.05 -6.36 -8.60
N ILE A 48 -8.68 -7.54 -8.63
CA ILE A 48 -8.34 -8.59 -9.61
C ILE A 48 -8.85 -8.29 -11.01
N LEU A 49 -9.89 -7.46 -11.16
CA LEU A 49 -10.55 -7.25 -12.45
C LEU A 49 -9.60 -6.72 -13.54
N PRO A 50 -8.75 -5.71 -13.30
CA PRO A 50 -7.79 -5.24 -14.31
C PRO A 50 -6.80 -6.32 -14.74
N LEU A 51 -6.33 -7.15 -13.80
CA LEU A 51 -5.40 -8.26 -14.09
C LEU A 51 -6.08 -9.35 -14.92
N ALA A 52 -7.31 -9.72 -14.56
CA ALA A 52 -8.09 -10.71 -15.29
C ALA A 52 -8.41 -10.27 -16.72
N LYS A 53 -8.69 -8.97 -16.93
CA LYS A 53 -8.85 -8.40 -18.27
C LYS A 53 -7.57 -8.45 -19.08
N TYR A 54 -6.45 -8.06 -18.47
CA TYR A 54 -5.14 -8.10 -19.13
C TYR A 54 -4.71 -9.52 -19.54
N ALA A 55 -5.07 -10.53 -18.75
CA ALA A 55 -4.75 -11.93 -19.03
C ALA A 55 -5.62 -12.59 -20.12
N MET A 56 -6.68 -11.92 -20.58
CA MET A 56 -7.68 -12.50 -21.49
C MET A 56 -7.77 -11.69 -22.80
N PRO A 57 -8.20 -12.31 -23.92
CA PRO A 57 -8.49 -11.58 -25.14
C PRO A 57 -9.54 -10.47 -24.94
N ASP A 58 -9.31 -9.29 -25.55
CA ASP A 58 -10.15 -8.09 -25.37
C ASP A 58 -11.64 -8.33 -25.67
N PHE A 59 -11.95 -9.15 -26.68
CA PHE A 59 -13.33 -9.46 -27.06
C PHE A 59 -14.11 -10.21 -25.95
N LEU A 60 -13.42 -10.83 -24.99
CA LEU A 60 -14.02 -11.49 -23.82
C LEU A 60 -14.19 -10.54 -22.61
N SER A 61 -13.72 -9.30 -22.69
CA SER A 61 -13.74 -8.33 -21.57
C SER A 61 -15.11 -8.17 -20.89
N PRO A 62 -16.26 -8.14 -21.61
CA PRO A 62 -17.58 -8.11 -20.96
C PRO A 62 -17.86 -9.37 -20.13
N SER A 63 -17.60 -10.56 -20.69
CA SER A 63 -17.80 -11.85 -20.02
C SER A 63 -16.88 -12.02 -18.81
N VAL A 64 -15.60 -11.65 -18.95
CA VAL A 64 -14.63 -11.63 -17.85
C VAL A 64 -15.10 -10.70 -16.74
N THR A 65 -15.57 -9.50 -17.08
CA THR A 65 -16.10 -8.55 -16.10
C THR A 65 -17.26 -9.14 -15.31
N LEU A 66 -18.22 -9.78 -16.00
CA LEU A 66 -19.37 -10.40 -15.37
C LEU A 66 -18.95 -11.56 -14.44
N ALA A 67 -18.09 -12.46 -14.93
CA ALA A 67 -17.61 -13.61 -14.17
C ALA A 67 -16.85 -13.19 -12.90
N ILE A 68 -15.91 -12.25 -13.02
CA ILE A 68 -15.14 -11.73 -11.89
C ILE A 68 -16.06 -11.06 -10.88
N LYS A 69 -16.94 -10.14 -11.31
CA LYS A 69 -17.83 -9.43 -10.37
C LYS A 69 -18.81 -10.36 -9.66
N ARG A 70 -19.24 -11.44 -10.31
CA ARG A 70 -20.25 -12.37 -9.75
C ARG A 70 -19.65 -13.47 -8.90
N TYR A 71 -18.46 -13.97 -9.23
CA TYR A 71 -17.92 -15.20 -8.62
C TYR A 71 -16.54 -15.03 -7.98
N PHE A 72 -15.73 -14.07 -8.43
CA PHE A 72 -14.33 -13.91 -8.02
C PHE A 72 -14.01 -12.44 -7.71
N ASN A 73 -14.86 -11.77 -6.94
CA ASN A 73 -14.74 -10.34 -6.64
C ASN A 73 -13.66 -10.05 -5.59
N LEU A 74 -12.40 -10.34 -5.95
CA LEU A 74 -11.24 -10.16 -5.07
C LEU A 74 -10.80 -8.70 -5.12
N ARG A 75 -11.05 -7.97 -4.03
CA ARG A 75 -10.74 -6.54 -3.90
C ARG A 75 -9.92 -6.26 -2.64
N PRO A 76 -8.64 -6.68 -2.58
CA PRO A 76 -7.80 -6.45 -1.40
C PRO A 76 -7.70 -4.97 -1.02
N GLY A 77 -7.70 -4.06 -2.00
CA GLY A 77 -7.69 -2.61 -1.73
C GLY A 77 -8.92 -2.16 -0.96
N ALA A 78 -10.11 -2.67 -1.29
CA ALA A 78 -11.35 -2.32 -0.59
C ALA A 78 -11.43 -2.89 0.84
N GLN A 79 -10.69 -3.96 1.13
CA GLN A 79 -10.54 -4.52 2.47
C GLN A 79 -9.48 -3.74 3.25
N LEU A 80 -8.34 -3.45 2.61
CA LEU A 80 -7.20 -2.74 3.19
C LEU A 80 -7.58 -1.36 3.73
N VAL A 81 -8.41 -0.59 3.02
CA VAL A 81 -8.84 0.74 3.48
C VAL A 81 -9.63 0.73 4.78
N LYS A 82 -10.12 -0.44 5.23
CA LYS A 82 -10.83 -0.62 6.51
C LYS A 82 -9.90 -1.02 7.65
N TYR A 83 -8.64 -1.30 7.36
CA TYR A 83 -7.64 -1.67 8.36
C TYR A 83 -6.77 -0.48 8.73
N HIS A 84 -6.83 -0.10 10.00
CA HIS A 84 -6.18 1.10 10.55
C HIS A 84 -4.82 0.81 11.23
N GLY A 85 -4.41 -0.46 11.35
CA GLY A 85 -3.13 -0.81 11.96
C GLY A 85 -1.91 -0.70 11.03
N PRO A 86 -0.73 -1.15 11.46
CA PRO A 86 0.51 -1.06 10.68
C PRO A 86 0.48 -1.90 9.38
N VAL A 87 0.98 -1.34 8.27
CA VAL A 87 0.96 -1.97 6.94
C VAL A 87 2.30 -1.76 6.23
N THR A 88 2.83 -2.81 5.59
CA THR A 88 3.92 -2.72 4.62
C THR A 88 3.45 -3.32 3.30
N ILE A 89 3.63 -2.58 2.21
CA ILE A 89 3.41 -3.08 0.84
C ILE A 89 4.78 -3.33 0.22
N VAL A 90 5.09 -4.59 -0.09
CA VAL A 90 6.28 -4.96 -0.85
C VAL A 90 5.90 -5.06 -2.32
N ARG A 91 6.38 -4.08 -3.12
CA ARG A 91 6.20 -4.04 -4.57
C ARG A 91 7.43 -4.61 -5.25
N ARG A 92 7.21 -5.68 -6.00
CA ARG A 92 8.22 -6.30 -6.86
C ARG A 92 8.29 -5.57 -8.19
N THR A 93 9.47 -5.06 -8.54
CA THR A 93 9.61 -4.18 -9.73
C THR A 93 9.67 -4.95 -11.04
N GLN A 94 10.01 -6.25 -11.00
CA GLN A 94 10.03 -7.13 -12.18
C GLN A 94 8.85 -8.12 -12.17
N ASP A 95 7.74 -7.74 -11.56
CA ASP A 95 6.57 -8.61 -11.40
C ASP A 95 5.77 -8.73 -12.70
N ASP A 96 5.58 -9.96 -13.17
CA ASP A 96 4.85 -10.27 -14.40
C ASP A 96 3.39 -10.69 -14.15
N LYS A 97 2.97 -10.85 -12.88
CA LYS A 97 1.64 -11.37 -12.49
C LYS A 97 0.70 -10.29 -11.98
N VAL A 98 1.20 -9.35 -11.18
CA VAL A 98 0.40 -8.24 -10.62
C VAL A 98 0.62 -6.93 -11.38
N THR A 99 0.88 -7.02 -12.68
CA THR A 99 0.96 -5.88 -13.59
C THR A 99 -0.04 -6.00 -14.74
N THR A 100 -0.41 -4.85 -15.30
CA THR A 100 -1.25 -4.74 -16.52
C THR A 100 -0.46 -4.31 -17.76
N ASP A 101 0.87 -4.18 -17.62
CA ASP A 101 1.84 -4.01 -18.70
C ASP A 101 3.21 -4.38 -18.13
N GLN A 102 3.86 -5.41 -18.66
CA GLN A 102 5.13 -5.91 -18.15
C GLN A 102 6.30 -4.94 -18.38
N LEU A 103 6.15 -3.99 -19.31
CA LEU A 103 7.21 -3.03 -19.65
C LEU A 103 7.11 -1.74 -18.85
N LYS A 104 6.05 -1.55 -18.05
CA LYS A 104 5.79 -0.30 -17.34
C LYS A 104 5.52 -0.54 -15.87
N LEU A 105 6.43 -0.06 -15.02
CA LEU A 105 6.26 -0.12 -13.57
C LEU A 105 5.02 0.64 -13.07
N SER A 106 4.57 1.65 -13.82
CA SER A 106 3.32 2.37 -13.54
C SER A 106 2.08 1.45 -13.55
N CYS A 107 2.12 0.35 -14.29
CA CYS A 107 1.03 -0.61 -14.45
C CYS A 107 0.99 -1.70 -13.36
N ASN A 108 1.95 -1.71 -12.44
CA ASN A 108 1.96 -2.59 -11.27
C ASN A 108 0.82 -2.25 -10.31
N ARG A 109 -0.03 -3.22 -9.97
CA ARG A 109 -1.23 -3.03 -9.14
C ARG A 109 -0.94 -2.72 -7.68
N GLY A 110 0.29 -2.96 -7.21
CA GLY A 110 0.78 -2.47 -5.92
C GLY A 110 0.74 -0.94 -5.82
N ASN A 111 0.86 -0.22 -6.94
CA ASN A 111 0.74 1.24 -6.99
C ASN A 111 -0.67 1.69 -6.59
N ASN A 112 -1.69 1.08 -7.20
CA ASN A 112 -3.09 1.35 -6.88
C ASN A 112 -3.42 0.97 -5.44
N LEU A 113 -2.87 -0.14 -4.96
CA LEU A 113 -3.05 -0.58 -3.57
C LEU A 113 -2.50 0.46 -2.57
N LEU A 114 -1.29 0.98 -2.83
CA LEU A 114 -0.69 2.05 -2.03
C LEU A 114 -1.51 3.35 -2.10
N LEU A 115 -1.95 3.75 -3.30
CA LEU A 115 -2.75 4.96 -3.48
C LEU A 115 -4.07 4.87 -2.68
N MET A 116 -4.76 3.72 -2.72
CA MET A 116 -5.97 3.49 -1.95
C MET A 116 -5.72 3.61 -0.44
N LEU A 117 -4.64 2.99 0.06
CA LEU A 117 -4.25 3.06 1.48
C LEU A 117 -3.96 4.50 1.92
N LEU A 118 -3.11 5.21 1.17
CA LEU A 118 -2.73 6.58 1.50
C LEU A 118 -3.93 7.52 1.40
N GLN A 119 -4.77 7.37 0.39
CA GLN A 119 -5.95 8.22 0.20
C GLN A 119 -7.01 7.99 1.28
N SER A 120 -7.16 6.76 1.77
CA SER A 120 -8.08 6.49 2.89
C SER A 120 -7.54 7.00 4.23
N ARG A 121 -6.21 7.03 4.41
CA ARG A 121 -5.57 7.48 5.65
C ARG A 121 -5.34 8.99 5.72
N TYR A 122 -4.98 9.61 4.61
CA TYR A 122 -4.52 11.00 4.53
C TYR A 122 -5.21 11.78 3.39
N PRO A 123 -6.55 11.80 3.31
CA PRO A 123 -7.29 12.31 2.15
C PRO A 123 -6.95 13.78 1.82
N LYS A 124 -6.59 14.59 2.81
CA LYS A 124 -6.34 16.03 2.63
C LYS A 124 -4.98 16.36 2.00
N LEU A 125 -4.10 15.36 1.88
CA LEU A 125 -2.85 15.46 1.13
C LEU A 125 -3.04 15.21 -0.38
N PHE A 126 -4.16 14.60 -0.78
CA PHE A 126 -4.44 14.30 -2.18
C PHE A 126 -5.03 15.52 -2.90
N THR A 127 -4.27 16.02 -3.87
CA THR A 127 -4.67 17.06 -4.82
C THR A 127 -4.31 16.58 -6.22
N THR A 128 -4.77 17.27 -7.27
CA THR A 128 -4.37 16.95 -8.64
C THR A 128 -2.85 16.92 -8.82
N ILE A 129 -2.14 17.88 -8.21
CA ILE A 129 -0.68 18.00 -8.34
C ILE A 129 0.03 16.92 -7.50
N SER A 130 -0.24 16.85 -6.19
CA SER A 130 0.44 15.89 -5.30
C SER A 130 0.20 14.43 -5.73
N THR A 131 -1.01 14.12 -6.21
CA THR A 131 -1.34 12.78 -6.76
C THR A 131 -0.53 12.49 -8.02
N ARG A 132 -0.42 13.44 -8.94
CA ARG A 132 0.37 13.27 -10.18
C ARG A 132 1.84 13.07 -9.88
N VAL A 133 2.39 13.81 -8.90
CA VAL A 133 3.79 13.67 -8.47
C VAL A 133 4.04 12.29 -7.87
N LEU A 134 3.16 11.81 -6.98
CA LEU A 134 3.26 10.46 -6.42
C LEU A 134 3.17 9.39 -7.53
N GLN A 135 2.20 9.50 -8.45
CA GLN A 135 2.08 8.58 -9.58
C GLN A 135 3.30 8.60 -10.49
N HIS A 136 3.87 9.78 -10.75
CA HIS A 136 5.11 9.93 -11.48
C HIS A 136 6.25 9.20 -10.77
N MET A 137 6.42 9.40 -9.45
CA MET A 137 7.43 8.68 -8.67
C MET A 137 7.23 7.16 -8.73
N LEU A 138 5.99 6.67 -8.60
CA LEU A 138 5.67 5.25 -8.68
C LEU A 138 5.93 4.64 -10.07
N ALA A 139 5.90 5.45 -11.12
CA ALA A 139 6.23 5.02 -12.47
C ALA A 139 7.74 4.86 -12.72
N GLN A 140 8.60 5.39 -11.83
CA GLN A 140 10.05 5.37 -11.99
C GLN A 140 10.70 4.17 -11.28
N GLU A 141 11.82 3.72 -11.84
CA GLU A 141 12.67 2.70 -11.21
C GLU A 141 13.18 3.16 -9.83
N PRO A 142 13.37 2.23 -8.86
CA PRO A 142 13.76 2.57 -7.49
C PRO A 142 15.01 3.45 -7.38
N VAL A 143 15.94 3.33 -8.34
CA VAL A 143 17.17 4.13 -8.39
C VAL A 143 16.91 5.62 -8.54
N PHE A 144 15.79 6.03 -9.16
CA PHE A 144 15.44 7.44 -9.37
C PHE A 144 14.62 8.04 -8.23
N ILE A 145 14.05 7.22 -7.34
CA ILE A 145 13.19 7.71 -6.25
C ILE A 145 13.93 8.73 -5.39
N LYS A 146 15.20 8.48 -5.04
CA LYS A 146 16.00 9.44 -4.25
C LYS A 146 16.18 10.79 -4.95
N SER A 147 16.32 10.79 -6.29
CA SER A 147 16.44 12.03 -7.07
C SER A 147 15.13 12.82 -7.04
N ILE A 148 13.99 12.13 -7.15
CA ILE A 148 12.65 12.75 -7.10
C ILE A 148 12.39 13.32 -5.71
N MET A 149 12.69 12.58 -4.64
CA MET A 149 12.57 13.08 -3.27
C MET A 149 13.39 14.36 -3.08
N LYS A 150 14.60 14.42 -3.67
CA LYS A 150 15.45 15.62 -3.63
C LYS A 150 14.88 16.78 -4.47
N GLU A 151 14.33 16.50 -5.65
CA GLU A 151 13.70 17.49 -6.54
C GLU A 151 12.53 18.21 -5.84
N TYR A 152 11.71 17.47 -5.10
CA TYR A 152 10.59 18.01 -4.32
C TYR A 152 11.00 18.44 -2.90
N HIS A 153 12.30 18.49 -2.60
CA HIS A 153 12.84 18.89 -1.30
C HIS A 153 12.21 18.13 -0.12
N VAL A 154 11.95 16.84 -0.26
CA VAL A 154 11.39 16.01 0.81
C VAL A 154 12.47 15.83 1.90
N ASP A 155 12.21 16.41 3.06
CA ASP A 155 13.03 16.24 4.25
C ASP A 155 12.32 15.31 5.24
N ASP A 156 12.93 14.15 5.50
CA ASP A 156 12.35 13.10 6.34
C ASP A 156 12.13 13.56 7.78
N ASN A 157 13.04 14.38 8.33
CA ASN A 157 12.93 14.88 9.70
C ASN A 157 11.79 15.90 9.82
N GLN A 158 11.69 16.82 8.86
CA GLN A 158 10.62 17.80 8.82
C GLN A 158 9.26 17.11 8.66
N CYS A 159 9.14 16.15 7.74
CA CYS A 159 7.90 15.41 7.53
C CYS A 159 7.52 14.59 8.78
N SER A 160 8.49 13.96 9.44
CA SER A 160 8.27 13.25 10.71
C SER A 160 7.77 14.21 11.79
N CYS A 161 8.44 15.35 11.99
CA CYS A 161 8.04 16.36 12.98
C CYS A 161 6.61 16.89 12.73
N ILE A 162 6.26 17.13 11.46
CA ILE A 162 4.90 17.56 11.08
C ILE A 162 3.86 16.49 11.45
N LEU A 163 4.16 15.22 11.14
CA LEU A 163 3.28 14.11 11.44
C LEU A 163 3.13 13.89 12.96
N ASP A 164 4.24 13.92 13.70
CA ASP A 164 4.27 13.76 15.16
C ASP A 164 3.51 14.88 15.86
N ALA A 165 3.70 16.13 15.42
CA ALA A 165 2.96 17.27 15.94
C ALA A 165 1.45 17.09 15.71
N TYR A 166 1.04 16.66 14.51
CA TYR A 166 -0.37 16.40 14.24
C TYR A 166 -0.94 15.29 15.13
N ILE A 167 -0.23 14.16 15.26
CA ILE A 167 -0.65 13.01 16.07
C ILE A 167 -0.73 13.37 17.55
N THR A 168 0.21 14.15 18.07
CA THR A 168 0.21 14.58 19.47
C THR A 168 -1.03 15.42 19.81
N HIS A 169 -1.49 16.25 18.87
CA HIS A 169 -2.66 17.12 19.09
C HIS A 169 -4.00 16.43 18.82
N ASN A 170 -4.07 15.54 17.82
CA ASN A 170 -5.33 14.97 17.32
C ASN A 170 -5.51 13.47 17.61
N GLY A 171 -4.46 12.80 18.09
CA GLY A 171 -4.40 11.35 18.19
C GLY A 171 -4.25 10.64 16.85
N ILE A 172 -4.29 9.31 16.87
CA ILE A 172 -4.35 8.49 15.65
C ILE A 172 -5.76 7.97 15.45
N SER A 173 -6.45 8.58 14.50
CA SER A 173 -7.67 8.07 13.93
C SER A 173 -7.65 8.31 12.43
N TYR A 174 -7.85 7.25 11.66
CA TYR A 174 -7.99 7.37 10.22
C TYR A 174 -9.48 7.55 9.85
N PRO A 175 -9.80 8.44 8.90
CA PRO A 175 -8.89 9.30 8.14
C PRO A 175 -8.34 10.47 8.97
N MET A 176 -7.05 10.79 8.79
CA MET A 176 -6.43 12.00 9.32
C MET A 176 -6.71 13.19 8.40
N THR A 177 -7.04 14.34 9.00
CA THR A 177 -7.25 15.61 8.30
C THR A 177 -5.96 16.40 8.07
N ILE A 178 -4.80 15.84 8.40
CA ILE A 178 -3.49 16.42 8.12
C ILE A 178 -3.39 16.84 6.64
N GLY A 179 -3.05 18.10 6.41
CA GLY A 179 -3.07 18.71 5.07
C GLY A 179 -4.17 19.74 4.82
N GLU A 180 -5.16 19.94 5.71
CA GLU A 180 -6.19 20.97 5.49
C GLU A 180 -5.61 22.38 5.34
N ASN A 181 -4.61 22.72 6.16
CA ASN A 181 -3.98 24.04 6.18
C ASN A 181 -2.61 24.08 5.49
N MET A 182 -2.24 23.00 4.78
CA MET A 182 -0.96 22.91 4.08
C MET A 182 -1.06 23.49 2.67
N ASN A 183 0.00 24.14 2.21
CA ASN A 183 0.13 24.50 0.81
C ASN A 183 0.43 23.27 -0.06
N ILE A 184 0.41 23.43 -1.39
CA ILE A 184 0.59 22.29 -2.30
C ILE A 184 1.95 21.61 -2.19
N HIS A 185 3.01 22.37 -1.88
CA HIS A 185 4.36 21.85 -1.75
C HIS A 185 4.47 20.96 -0.51
N GLU A 186 3.98 21.44 0.63
CA GLU A 186 3.93 20.68 1.90
C GLU A 186 3.12 19.39 1.75
N LYS A 187 1.95 19.45 1.10
CA LYS A 187 1.13 18.26 0.81
C LYS A 187 1.91 17.24 -0.02
N THR A 188 2.63 17.72 -1.03
CA THR A 188 3.41 16.87 -1.93
C THR A 188 4.56 16.22 -1.18
N GLN A 189 5.34 16.99 -0.41
CA GLN A 189 6.45 16.48 0.40
C GLN A 189 5.98 15.39 1.37
N LEU A 190 4.93 15.69 2.15
CA LEU A 190 4.44 14.75 3.15
C LEU A 190 3.83 13.50 2.52
N LEU A 191 3.15 13.62 1.38
CA LEU A 191 2.60 12.47 0.65
C LEU A 191 3.72 11.56 0.11
N LEU A 192 4.80 12.13 -0.43
CA LEU A 192 5.96 11.37 -0.89
C LEU A 192 6.69 10.69 0.28
N TYR A 193 6.89 11.40 1.39
CA TYR A 193 7.42 10.83 2.63
C TYR A 193 6.58 9.65 3.14
N LEU A 194 5.26 9.82 3.25
CA LEU A 194 4.37 8.74 3.69
C LEU A 194 4.43 7.54 2.74
N SER A 195 4.50 7.78 1.43
CA SER A 195 4.62 6.70 0.46
C SER A 195 5.89 5.88 0.65
N SER A 196 7.01 6.49 1.06
CA SER A 196 8.27 5.78 1.33
C SER A 196 8.23 4.94 2.61
N LYS A 197 7.36 5.30 3.57
CA LYS A 197 7.15 4.52 4.80
C LYS A 197 6.30 3.27 4.56
N TYR A 198 5.29 3.35 3.70
CA TYR A 198 4.39 2.22 3.41
C TYR A 198 4.87 1.29 2.29
N LEU A 199 5.67 1.79 1.35
CA LEU A 199 6.11 1.04 0.17
C LEU A 199 7.57 0.63 0.25
N LEU A 200 7.81 -0.68 0.12
CA LEU A 200 9.14 -1.24 -0.08
C LEU A 200 9.25 -1.77 -1.51
N ASN A 201 10.29 -1.36 -2.24
CA ASN A 201 10.59 -1.88 -3.57
C ASN A 201 11.59 -3.04 -3.49
N LEU A 202 11.28 -4.13 -4.18
CA LEU A 202 12.16 -5.29 -4.29
C LEU A 202 12.46 -5.58 -5.76
N ASN A 203 13.74 -5.60 -6.11
CA ASN A 203 14.18 -5.82 -7.49
C ASN A 203 14.24 -7.31 -7.84
N ASN A 204 13.07 -7.94 -7.94
CA ASN A 204 12.92 -9.33 -8.36
C ASN A 204 11.55 -9.57 -8.99
N GLY A 205 11.36 -10.77 -9.54
CA GLY A 205 10.10 -11.21 -10.11
C GLY A 205 9.13 -11.81 -9.08
N HIS A 206 7.93 -12.16 -9.54
CA HIS A 206 6.83 -12.62 -8.69
C HIS A 206 7.22 -13.82 -7.84
N ASN A 207 7.87 -14.82 -8.43
CA ASN A 207 8.10 -16.16 -7.85
C ASN A 207 9.32 -16.26 -6.91
N PHE A 208 10.02 -15.17 -6.62
CA PHE A 208 11.16 -15.19 -5.70
C PHE A 208 10.68 -15.16 -4.25
N GLN A 209 11.31 -15.91 -3.36
CA GLN A 209 10.98 -15.83 -1.93
C GLN A 209 11.25 -14.42 -1.39
N LEU A 210 10.43 -13.97 -0.44
CA LEU A 210 10.70 -12.72 0.26
C LEU A 210 11.93 -12.93 1.17
N PRO A 211 12.97 -12.08 1.09
CA PRO A 211 14.11 -12.13 2.01
C PRO A 211 13.65 -12.07 3.47
N HIS A 212 14.27 -12.88 4.34
CA HIS A 212 13.88 -13.03 5.74
C HIS A 212 13.97 -11.71 6.51
N GLU A 213 14.88 -10.82 6.12
CA GLU A 213 15.09 -9.49 6.69
C GLU A 213 13.89 -8.55 6.48
N LEU A 214 13.01 -8.86 5.52
CA LEU A 214 11.82 -8.09 5.22
C LEU A 214 10.59 -8.54 6.03
N PHE A 215 10.68 -9.67 6.75
CA PHE A 215 9.65 -10.08 7.72
C PHE A 215 9.84 -9.35 9.05
N ARG A 216 9.68 -8.03 9.01
CA ARG A 216 9.76 -7.13 10.16
C ARG A 216 8.41 -6.49 10.43
N GLN A 217 8.24 -5.98 11.65
CA GLN A 217 7.04 -5.24 12.00
C GLN A 217 6.86 -4.05 11.03
N PRO A 218 5.66 -3.88 10.44
CA PRO A 218 5.38 -2.74 9.58
C PRO A 218 5.47 -1.41 10.33
N TRP A 219 5.80 -0.35 9.58
CA TRP A 219 5.94 0.99 10.14
C TRP A 219 4.64 1.45 10.83
N ASN A 220 4.79 1.91 12.07
CA ASN A 220 3.75 2.49 12.88
C ASN A 220 4.07 3.95 13.21
N PRO A 221 3.25 4.93 12.75
CA PRO A 221 3.48 6.34 13.02
C PRO A 221 3.44 6.74 14.52
N LEU A 222 3.02 5.86 15.43
CA LEU A 222 3.09 6.11 16.88
C LEU A 222 4.45 5.83 17.51
N PHE A 223 5.12 4.79 17.03
CA PHE A 223 6.23 4.16 17.76
C PHE A 223 7.54 4.23 16.99
N ASP A 224 7.45 4.30 15.65
CA ASP A 224 8.60 4.23 14.78
C ASP A 224 9.00 5.63 14.30
N LYS A 225 10.06 6.16 14.92
CA LYS A 225 10.71 7.44 14.58
C LYS A 225 11.76 7.23 13.49
#